data_AF-A0A7X7DEI4-F1
#
_entry.id   AF-A0A7X7DEI4-F1
#
_cell.length_a   1.000
_cell.length_b   1.000
_cell.length_c   1.000
_cell.angle_alpha   90.00
_cell.angle_beta   90.00
_cell.angle_gamma   90.00
#
_symmetry.space_group_name_H-M   'P 1'
#
loop_
_entity.id
_entity.type
_entity.pdbx_description
1 polymer ?
#
loop_
_entity_poly.entity_id
_entity_poly.type
_entity_poly.pdbx_seq_one_letter_code
_entity_poly.pdbx_strand_id
1 'polypeptide(L)'
;MELHLPDPITNYNRQIARRRYERREEFILGHHPGFNLMYWPRILRAPARVERLGRHLGWSRDQIMLTKALLISRMACVFIDHIIRRMEQTGIIPATSGAPNAEWENQYRHFLLLFLQADDIPDRREIVKLMARLHRYTVPPPALLKFRRQHWQAIAHALAPQMTPAGAAGFFQRIPELVRHSPVAAARRICFAAALYADIQERLYRQQWMYAYSDSMLRLYDYIRKYPDILAALIGMHSSSTLHPPAASPHV
;
A
#
# COMPACT_ATOMS: atom_id res chain seq x y z
N MET A 1 20.23 -31.24 3.46
CA MET A 1 20.45 -29.85 3.90
C MET A 1 19.09 -29.19 4.00
N GLU A 2 18.55 -29.04 5.22
CA GLU A 2 17.27 -28.37 5.43
C GLU A 2 17.41 -26.88 5.11
N LEU A 3 16.60 -26.41 4.14
CA LEU A 3 16.42 -24.99 3.89
C LEU A 3 15.67 -24.39 5.09
N HIS A 4 16.41 -24.00 6.13
CA HIS A 4 15.90 -23.15 7.19
C HIS A 4 15.52 -21.79 6.59
N LEU A 5 14.26 -21.66 6.16
CA LEU A 5 13.68 -20.39 5.76
C LEU A 5 13.20 -19.67 7.05
N PRO A 6 13.73 -18.47 7.35
CA PRO A 6 13.30 -17.71 8.51
C PRO A 6 11.82 -17.31 8.39
N ASP A 7 11.12 -17.26 9.54
CA ASP A 7 9.76 -16.74 9.67
C ASP A 7 9.64 -15.36 8.97
N PRO A 8 8.78 -15.24 7.94
CA PRO A 8 8.80 -14.10 7.02
C PRO A 8 8.26 -12.79 7.61
N ILE A 9 7.66 -12.76 8.80
CA ILE A 9 6.87 -11.57 9.19
C ILE A 9 7.62 -10.57 10.07
N THR A 10 8.60 -10.96 10.88
CA THR A 10 9.10 -10.05 11.96
C THR A 10 10.55 -9.60 11.83
N ASN A 11 11.48 -10.42 11.31
CA ASN A 11 12.91 -10.05 11.29
C ASN A 11 13.37 -9.42 9.95
N TYR A 12 12.81 -9.86 8.83
CA TYR A 12 13.16 -9.37 7.49
C TYR A 12 12.56 -7.99 7.18
N ASN A 13 11.31 -7.74 7.61
CA ASN A 13 10.65 -6.44 7.49
C ASN A 13 11.42 -5.32 8.21
N ARG A 14 12.14 -5.64 9.29
CA ARG A 14 12.92 -4.67 10.08
C ARG A 14 14.27 -4.34 9.42
N GLN A 15 14.94 -5.30 8.78
CA GLN A 15 16.28 -5.11 8.20
C GLN A 15 16.26 -4.55 6.77
N ILE A 16 15.21 -4.84 5.98
CA ILE A 16 15.11 -4.41 4.58
C ILE A 16 14.54 -3.00 4.44
N ALA A 17 13.58 -2.61 5.31
CA ALA A 17 13.09 -1.23 5.39
C ALA A 17 14.23 -0.23 5.66
N ARG A 18 15.15 -0.62 6.54
CA ARG A 18 16.38 0.14 6.87
C ARG A 18 17.33 0.30 5.66
N ARG A 19 17.65 -0.78 4.94
CA ARG A 19 18.54 -0.74 3.76
C ARG A 19 17.96 -0.01 2.53
N ARG A 20 16.63 0.14 2.45
CA ARG A 20 15.95 0.90 1.38
C ARG A 20 15.88 2.39 1.69
N TYR A 21 15.72 2.74 2.96
CA TYR A 21 15.88 4.11 3.41
C TYR A 21 17.30 4.58 3.18
N GLU A 22 18.32 3.86 3.66
CA GLU A 22 19.75 4.20 3.45
C GLU A 22 20.10 4.45 1.97
N ARG A 23 19.60 3.65 1.02
CA ARG A 23 19.83 3.86 -0.44
C ARG A 23 19.02 5.01 -1.06
N ARG A 24 17.80 5.28 -0.60
CA ARG A 24 17.03 6.47 -1.01
C ARG A 24 17.58 7.74 -0.34
N GLU A 25 18.13 7.63 0.86
CA GLU A 25 18.84 8.69 1.56
C GLU A 25 20.15 9.04 0.84
N GLU A 26 20.95 8.08 0.39
CA GLU A 26 22.13 8.35 -0.45
C GLU A 26 21.76 9.08 -1.74
N PHE A 27 20.66 8.69 -2.40
CA PHE A 27 20.26 9.29 -3.67
C PHE A 27 19.57 10.67 -3.51
N ILE A 28 18.72 10.83 -2.49
CA ILE A 28 17.91 12.05 -2.26
C ILE A 28 18.64 13.07 -1.36
N LEU A 29 19.39 12.63 -0.33
CA LEU A 29 20.19 13.52 0.52
C LEU A 29 21.66 13.64 0.12
N GLY A 30 22.19 12.77 -0.74
CA GLY A 30 23.49 13.01 -1.36
C GLY A 30 23.53 14.26 -2.24
N HIS A 31 22.36 14.71 -2.73
CA HIS A 31 22.28 15.86 -3.64
C HIS A 31 21.79 17.16 -2.98
N HIS A 32 20.99 17.11 -1.90
CA HIS A 32 20.52 18.33 -1.21
C HIS A 32 20.28 18.09 0.30
N PRO A 33 21.28 18.30 1.17
CA PRO A 33 21.12 18.29 2.62
C PRO A 33 20.46 19.60 3.06
N GLY A 34 19.17 19.73 2.78
CA GLY A 34 18.40 20.92 3.11
C GLY A 34 16.92 20.59 3.14
N PHE A 35 16.26 20.99 4.22
CA PHE A 35 14.81 21.02 4.26
C PHE A 35 14.32 21.86 3.09
N ASN A 36 13.72 21.22 2.08
CA ASN A 36 13.08 22.00 1.04
C ASN A 36 11.77 22.53 1.62
N LEU A 37 11.82 23.74 2.18
CA LEU A 37 10.68 24.52 2.68
C LEU A 37 9.50 24.54 1.67
N MET A 38 9.77 24.23 0.40
CA MET A 38 8.78 24.17 -0.68
C MET A 38 7.98 22.86 -0.74
N TYR A 39 8.26 21.85 0.08
CA TYR A 39 7.56 20.55 -0.04
C TYR A 39 6.06 20.68 0.28
N TRP A 40 5.71 21.39 1.36
CA TRP A 40 4.33 21.66 1.72
C TRP A 40 3.60 22.51 0.65
N PRO A 41 4.15 23.65 0.17
CA PRO A 41 3.59 24.37 -0.97
C PRO A 41 3.40 23.51 -2.23
N ARG A 42 4.27 22.54 -2.50
CA ARG A 42 4.10 21.59 -3.63
C ARG A 42 2.91 20.66 -3.40
N ILE A 43 2.75 20.14 -2.18
CA ILE A 43 1.60 19.32 -1.79
C ILE A 43 0.30 20.10 -1.99
N LEU A 44 0.24 21.35 -1.53
CA LEU A 44 -0.95 22.19 -1.66
C LEU A 44 -1.34 22.48 -3.12
N ARG A 45 -0.36 22.65 -4.01
CA ARG A 45 -0.59 22.93 -5.44
C ARG A 45 -0.89 21.69 -6.27
N ALA A 46 -0.55 20.49 -5.79
CA ALA A 46 -0.65 19.26 -6.56
C ALA A 46 -2.09 18.94 -6.99
N PRO A 47 -3.14 19.06 -6.15
CA PRO A 47 -4.51 18.76 -6.55
C PRO A 47 -4.97 19.60 -7.74
N ALA A 48 -4.79 20.92 -7.68
CA ALA A 48 -5.17 21.84 -8.76
C ALA A 48 -4.40 21.56 -10.07
N ARG A 49 -3.13 21.13 -9.98
CA ARG A 49 -2.35 20.72 -11.16
C ARG A 49 -2.90 19.43 -11.79
N VAL A 50 -3.17 18.42 -10.96
CA VAL A 50 -3.76 17.14 -11.43
C VAL A 50 -5.13 17.38 -12.06
N GLU A 51 -5.94 18.25 -11.49
CA GLU A 51 -7.26 18.58 -12.04
C GLU A 51 -7.17 19.26 -13.41
N ARG A 52 -6.31 20.28 -13.55
CA ARG A 52 -6.09 20.94 -14.85
C ARG A 52 -5.58 19.96 -15.90
N LEU A 53 -4.57 19.17 -15.56
CA LEU A 53 -4.01 18.17 -16.46
C LEU A 53 -5.06 17.12 -16.85
N GLY A 54 -5.78 16.57 -15.87
CA GLY A 54 -6.78 15.55 -16.11
C GLY A 54 -7.93 16.04 -16.97
N ARG A 55 -8.42 17.27 -16.75
CA ARG A 55 -9.43 17.89 -17.63
C ARG A 55 -8.92 18.04 -19.06
N HIS A 56 -7.67 18.50 -19.22
CA HIS A 56 -7.06 18.65 -20.54
C HIS A 56 -6.91 17.31 -21.28
N LEU A 57 -6.64 16.22 -20.54
CA LEU A 57 -6.53 14.86 -21.06
C LEU A 57 -7.87 14.11 -21.16
N GLY A 58 -9.00 14.77 -20.91
CA GLY A 58 -10.33 14.16 -20.98
C GLY A 58 -10.60 13.09 -19.90
N TRP A 59 -9.91 13.14 -18.76
CA TRP A 59 -10.12 12.21 -17.65
C TRP A 59 -11.48 12.43 -16.98
N SER A 60 -12.11 11.33 -16.56
CA SER A 60 -13.30 11.42 -15.73
C SER A 60 -12.99 12.01 -14.35
N ARG A 61 -14.02 12.54 -13.67
CA ARG A 61 -13.91 13.04 -12.29
C ARG A 61 -13.26 12.00 -11.37
N ASP A 62 -13.65 10.74 -11.50
CA ASP A 62 -13.11 9.65 -10.67
C ASP A 62 -11.63 9.39 -10.92
N GLN A 63 -11.17 9.45 -12.18
CA GLN A 63 -9.76 9.30 -12.52
C GLN A 63 -8.92 10.46 -11.95
N ILE A 64 -9.43 11.68 -12.04
CA ILE A 64 -8.79 12.86 -11.45
C ILE A 64 -8.69 12.69 -9.94
N MET A 65 -9.79 12.37 -9.27
CA MET A 65 -9.85 12.23 -7.80
C MET A 65 -8.96 11.11 -7.27
N LEU A 66 -8.94 9.97 -7.97
CA LEU A 66 -8.02 8.87 -7.70
C LEU A 66 -6.57 9.33 -7.79
N THR A 67 -6.22 10.01 -8.90
CA THR A 67 -4.85 10.45 -9.15
C THR A 67 -4.40 11.46 -8.11
N LYS A 68 -5.29 12.37 -7.70
CA LYS A 68 -5.06 13.27 -6.56
C LYS A 68 -4.75 12.46 -5.30
N ALA A 69 -5.59 11.50 -4.93
CA ALA A 69 -5.39 10.69 -3.72
C ALA A 69 -4.09 9.88 -3.75
N LEU A 70 -3.74 9.26 -4.89
CA LEU A 70 -2.48 8.54 -5.06
C LEU A 70 -1.26 9.44 -4.94
N LEU A 71 -1.29 10.60 -5.62
CA LEU A 71 -0.18 11.54 -5.61
C LEU A 71 0.02 12.13 -4.20
N ILE A 72 -1.07 12.58 -3.55
CA ILE A 72 -0.99 13.12 -2.19
C ILE A 72 -0.51 12.06 -1.20
N SER A 73 -0.96 10.80 -1.31
CA SER A 73 -0.44 9.70 -0.48
C SER A 73 1.08 9.53 -0.63
N ARG A 74 1.59 9.54 -1.86
CA ARG A 74 3.03 9.43 -2.13
C ARG A 74 3.82 10.61 -1.58
N MET A 75 3.32 11.83 -1.80
CA MET A 75 3.97 13.04 -1.31
C MET A 75 3.94 13.11 0.22
N ALA A 76 2.87 12.65 0.87
CA ALA A 76 2.76 12.55 2.32
C ALA A 76 3.85 11.67 2.91
N CYS A 77 4.05 10.46 2.36
CA CYS A 77 5.10 9.56 2.83
C CYS A 77 6.48 10.24 2.79
N VAL A 78 6.83 10.85 1.65
CA VAL A 78 8.13 11.53 1.51
C VAL A 78 8.27 12.72 2.46
N PHE A 79 7.19 13.47 2.67
CA PHE A 79 7.18 14.59 3.60
C PHE A 79 7.42 14.14 5.05
N ILE A 80 6.74 13.07 5.48
CA ILE A 80 6.87 12.51 6.83
C ILE A 80 8.27 11.93 7.05
N ASP A 81 8.75 11.16 6.08
CA ASP A 81 10.10 10.59 6.08
C ASP A 81 11.15 11.69 6.31
N HIS A 82 10.95 12.83 5.65
CA HIS A 82 11.82 13.98 5.80
C HIS A 82 11.72 14.65 7.18
N ILE A 83 10.51 14.79 7.75
CA ILE A 83 10.31 15.31 9.11
C ILE A 83 11.02 14.42 10.13
N ILE A 84 10.81 13.10 10.08
CA ILE A 84 11.40 12.13 11.02
C ILE A 84 12.92 12.25 11.00
N ARG A 85 13.53 12.26 9.81
CA ARG A 85 14.99 12.38 9.69
C ARG A 85 15.51 13.69 10.29
N ARG A 86 14.76 14.78 10.19
CA ARG A 86 15.12 16.05 10.85
C ARG A 86 15.00 15.95 12.37
N MET A 87 13.97 15.28 12.88
CA MET A 87 13.84 15.01 14.31
C MET A 87 15.02 14.18 14.83
N GLU A 88 15.50 13.20 14.06
CA GLU A 88 16.71 12.43 14.39
C GLU A 88 17.97 13.30 14.39
N GLN A 89 18.18 14.09 13.33
CA GLN A 89 19.35 14.98 13.19
C GLN A 89 19.42 16.06 14.28
N THR A 90 18.26 16.51 14.78
CA THR A 90 18.16 17.53 15.84
C THR A 90 18.12 16.92 17.24
N GLY A 91 18.15 15.59 17.36
CA GLY A 91 18.11 14.89 18.64
C GLY A 91 16.75 14.92 19.34
N ILE A 92 15.67 15.33 18.65
CA ILE A 92 14.30 15.28 19.17
C ILE A 92 13.87 13.82 19.39
N ILE A 93 14.26 12.93 18.48
CA ILE A 93 14.07 11.49 18.61
C ILE A 93 15.42 10.78 18.48
N PRO A 94 15.62 9.63 19.15
CA PRO A 94 16.84 8.87 19.00
C PRO A 94 17.00 8.37 17.56
N ALA A 95 18.22 8.48 17.01
CA ALA A 95 18.60 7.87 15.75
C ALA A 95 18.73 6.34 15.94
N THR A 96 17.60 5.68 16.20
CA THR A 96 17.56 4.23 16.45
C THR A 96 17.20 3.48 15.20
N SER A 97 17.93 2.39 14.98
CA SER A 97 17.57 1.48 13.92
C SER A 97 16.33 0.65 14.24
N GLY A 98 15.23 1.02 13.62
CA GLY A 98 14.04 0.19 13.56
C GLY A 98 12.91 0.58 14.50
N ALA A 99 12.79 1.85 14.86
CA ALA A 99 11.56 2.47 15.37
C ALA A 99 11.73 4.00 15.43
N PRO A 100 10.65 4.78 15.21
CA PRO A 100 9.30 4.45 15.67
C PRO A 100 8.24 4.44 14.55
N ASN A 101 7.68 3.27 14.21
CA ASN A 101 6.42 3.18 13.45
C ASN A 101 5.35 4.08 14.08
N ALA A 102 5.35 4.19 15.41
CA ALA A 102 4.46 5.09 16.16
C ALA A 102 4.66 6.57 15.80
N GLU A 103 5.91 7.02 15.58
CA GLU A 103 6.18 8.42 15.22
C GLU A 103 5.83 8.68 13.76
N TRP A 104 6.12 7.73 12.86
CA TRP A 104 5.65 7.82 11.48
C TRP A 104 4.12 7.90 11.41
N GLU A 105 3.41 7.06 12.17
CA GLU A 105 1.96 7.12 12.29
C GLU A 105 1.46 8.43 12.90
N ASN A 106 2.16 8.96 13.90
CA ASN A 106 1.85 10.25 14.52
C ASN A 106 1.98 11.40 13.51
N GLN A 107 3.12 11.47 12.80
CA GLN A 107 3.36 12.46 11.76
C GLN A 107 2.41 12.30 10.57
N TYR A 108 2.00 11.07 10.23
CA TYR A 108 0.97 10.82 9.22
C TYR A 108 -0.39 11.36 9.65
N ARG A 109 -0.81 11.14 10.90
CA ARG A 109 -2.04 11.73 11.45
C ARG A 109 -1.98 13.25 11.43
N HIS A 110 -0.84 13.82 11.84
CA HIS A 110 -0.63 15.26 11.81
C HIS A 110 -0.71 15.82 10.39
N PHE A 111 -0.06 15.18 9.42
CA PHE A 111 -0.17 15.51 8.00
C PHE A 111 -1.63 15.52 7.53
N LEU A 112 -2.41 14.49 7.87
CA LEU A 112 -3.82 14.41 7.48
C LEU A 112 -4.63 15.57 8.08
N LEU A 113 -4.38 15.93 9.34
CA LEU A 113 -5.03 17.07 10.00
C LEU A 113 -4.68 18.39 9.29
N LEU A 114 -3.38 18.64 9.05
CA LEU A 114 -2.92 19.82 8.31
C LEU A 114 -3.53 19.89 6.91
N PHE A 115 -3.59 18.76 6.19
CA PHE A 115 -4.14 18.70 4.84
C PHE A 115 -5.66 18.95 4.84
N LEU A 116 -6.38 18.47 5.86
CA LEU A 116 -7.82 18.72 6.02
C LEU A 116 -8.14 20.18 6.39
N GLN A 117 -7.19 20.90 6.99
CA GLN A 117 -7.29 22.33 7.32
C GLN A 117 -6.89 23.25 6.16
N ALA A 118 -6.31 22.71 5.07
CA ALA A 118 -5.89 23.51 3.92
C ALA A 118 -7.09 23.95 3.05
N ASP A 119 -7.69 25.09 3.39
CA ASP A 119 -8.90 25.58 2.72
C ASP A 119 -8.74 25.86 1.22
N ASP A 120 -7.50 26.12 0.77
CA ASP A 120 -7.12 26.28 -0.64
C ASP A 120 -7.34 25.03 -1.50
N ILE A 121 -7.67 23.89 -0.88
CA ILE A 121 -7.97 22.62 -1.56
C ILE A 121 -9.46 22.29 -1.33
N PRO A 122 -10.35 22.63 -2.28
CA PRO A 122 -11.80 22.46 -2.12
C PRO A 122 -12.21 20.99 -1.87
N ASP A 123 -11.53 20.05 -2.51
CA ASP A 123 -11.84 18.62 -2.47
C ASP A 123 -11.01 17.83 -1.44
N ARG A 124 -10.31 18.50 -0.52
CA ARG A 124 -9.42 17.88 0.50
C ARG A 124 -10.04 16.72 1.26
N ARG A 125 -11.31 16.85 1.67
CA ARG A 125 -12.04 15.80 2.40
C ARG A 125 -12.26 14.56 1.52
N GLU A 126 -12.60 14.76 0.24
CA GLU A 126 -12.81 13.66 -0.70
C GLU A 126 -11.49 12.97 -1.04
N ILE A 127 -10.41 13.73 -1.22
CA ILE A 127 -9.05 13.20 -1.40
C ILE A 127 -8.69 12.30 -0.22
N VAL A 128 -8.82 12.78 1.03
CA VAL A 128 -8.48 11.98 2.23
C VAL A 128 -9.35 10.73 2.35
N LYS A 129 -10.66 10.83 2.06
CA LYS A 129 -11.54 9.66 2.01
C LYS A 129 -11.06 8.63 0.98
N LEU A 130 -10.63 9.08 -0.20
CA LEU A 130 -10.09 8.21 -1.24
C LEU A 130 -8.72 7.64 -0.85
N MET A 131 -7.85 8.40 -0.17
CA MET A 131 -6.60 7.90 0.38
C MET A 131 -6.85 6.75 1.38
N ALA A 132 -7.83 6.92 2.29
CA ALA A 132 -8.23 5.86 3.22
C ALA A 132 -8.79 4.63 2.49
N ARG A 133 -9.61 4.82 1.45
CA ARG A 133 -10.11 3.73 0.61
C ARG A 133 -8.99 3.01 -0.14
N LEU A 134 -8.04 3.76 -0.69
CA LEU A 134 -6.86 3.23 -1.38
C LEU A 134 -5.98 2.45 -0.44
N HIS A 135 -5.71 2.97 0.76
CA HIS A 135 -4.99 2.26 1.79
C HIS A 135 -5.64 0.92 2.11
N ARG A 136 -6.96 0.91 2.33
CA ARG A 136 -7.73 -0.34 2.53
C ARG A 136 -7.73 -1.25 1.31
N TYR A 137 -7.55 -0.73 0.11
CA TYR A 137 -7.47 -1.54 -1.11
C TYR A 137 -6.07 -2.15 -1.30
N THR A 138 -5.01 -1.43 -0.94
CA THR A 138 -3.62 -1.85 -1.13
C THR A 138 -3.03 -2.61 0.05
N VAL A 139 -3.72 -2.64 1.20
CA VAL A 139 -3.33 -3.43 2.36
C VAL A 139 -3.81 -4.88 2.19
N PRO A 140 -3.03 -5.89 2.60
CA PRO A 140 -3.48 -7.27 2.62
C PRO A 140 -4.48 -7.51 3.76
N PRO A 141 -5.61 -8.20 3.51
CA PRO A 141 -6.54 -8.55 4.58
C PRO A 141 -5.89 -9.40 5.68
N PRO A 142 -6.23 -9.22 6.98
CA PRO A 142 -5.65 -10.01 8.07
C PRO A 142 -5.81 -11.52 7.90
N ALA A 143 -6.96 -11.96 7.35
CA ALA A 143 -7.22 -13.36 7.05
C ALA A 143 -6.25 -13.94 6.02
N LEU A 144 -5.85 -13.14 5.02
CA LEU A 144 -4.84 -13.53 4.02
C LEU A 144 -3.46 -13.73 4.66
N LEU A 145 -3.07 -12.83 5.56
CA LEU A 145 -1.82 -12.94 6.31
C LEU A 145 -1.80 -14.16 7.24
N LYS A 146 -2.95 -14.48 7.87
CA LYS A 146 -3.10 -15.69 8.68
C LYS A 146 -2.97 -16.95 7.82
N PHE A 147 -3.70 -17.01 6.69
CA PHE A 147 -3.64 -18.12 5.76
C PHE A 147 -2.22 -18.35 5.22
N ARG A 148 -1.54 -17.28 4.78
CA ARG A 148 -0.17 -17.35 4.25
C ARG A 148 0.79 -17.96 5.28
N ARG A 149 0.71 -17.54 6.55
CA ARG A 149 1.53 -18.10 7.64
C ARG A 149 1.28 -19.59 7.83
N GLN A 150 0.01 -20.01 7.83
CA GLN A 150 -0.37 -21.39 8.09
C GLN A 150 -0.01 -22.35 6.95
N HIS A 151 -0.02 -21.87 5.70
CA HIS A 151 0.10 -22.72 4.51
C HIS A 151 1.36 -22.42 3.67
N TRP A 152 2.37 -21.79 4.27
CA TRP A 152 3.54 -21.30 3.53
C TRP A 152 4.27 -22.38 2.72
N GLN A 153 4.47 -23.58 3.29
CA GLN A 153 5.19 -24.65 2.60
C GLN A 153 4.50 -25.08 1.31
N ALA A 154 3.17 -25.24 1.34
CA ALA A 154 2.38 -25.58 0.17
C ALA A 154 2.42 -24.47 -0.89
N ILE A 155 2.30 -23.21 -0.46
CA ILE A 155 2.41 -22.04 -1.35
C ILE A 155 3.78 -21.99 -2.02
N ALA A 156 4.86 -22.17 -1.24
CA ALA A 156 6.23 -22.13 -1.72
C ALA A 156 6.48 -23.20 -2.80
N HIS A 157 5.95 -24.40 -2.59
CA HIS A 157 6.05 -25.49 -3.55
C HIS A 157 5.28 -25.18 -4.85
N ALA A 158 4.03 -24.71 -4.73
CA ALA A 158 3.19 -24.37 -5.88
C ALA A 158 3.76 -23.20 -6.72
N LEU A 159 4.50 -22.28 -6.10
CA LEU A 159 5.09 -21.13 -6.79
C LEU A 159 6.42 -21.42 -7.47
N ALA A 160 7.09 -22.54 -7.16
CA ALA A 160 8.41 -22.86 -7.73
C ALA A 160 8.47 -22.77 -9.27
N PRO A 161 7.47 -23.24 -10.05
CA PRO A 161 7.49 -23.13 -11.50
C PRO A 161 7.38 -21.69 -12.03
N GLN A 162 6.86 -20.76 -11.23
CA GLN A 162 6.65 -19.36 -11.61
C GLN A 162 7.85 -18.46 -11.23
N MET A 163 8.91 -19.03 -10.65
CA MET A 163 10.13 -18.31 -10.24
C MET A 163 11.06 -18.01 -11.42
N THR A 164 10.51 -17.40 -12.47
CA THR A 164 11.27 -16.81 -13.59
C THR A 164 10.66 -15.46 -13.95
N PRO A 165 11.43 -14.53 -14.57
CA PRO A 165 10.87 -13.25 -15.02
C PRO A 165 9.65 -13.39 -15.95
N ALA A 166 9.70 -14.35 -16.88
CA ALA A 166 8.59 -14.64 -17.79
C ALA A 166 7.38 -15.23 -17.04
N GLY A 167 7.60 -16.16 -16.12
CA GLY A 167 6.55 -16.73 -15.26
C GLY A 167 5.88 -15.66 -14.39
N ALA A 168 6.67 -14.76 -13.78
CA ALA A 168 6.16 -13.65 -12.98
C ALA A 168 5.29 -12.69 -13.81
N ALA A 169 5.73 -12.33 -15.02
CA ALA A 169 4.97 -11.46 -15.90
C ALA A 169 3.65 -12.12 -16.33
N GLY A 170 3.69 -13.37 -16.78
CA GLY A 170 2.50 -14.13 -17.19
C GLY A 170 1.55 -14.43 -16.02
N PHE A 171 2.06 -14.59 -14.80
CA PHE A 171 1.23 -14.70 -13.60
C PHE A 171 0.47 -13.39 -13.33
N PHE A 172 1.16 -12.25 -13.34
CA PHE A 172 0.52 -10.96 -13.10
C PHE A 172 -0.55 -10.61 -14.14
N GLN A 173 -0.28 -10.90 -15.42
CA GLN A 173 -1.21 -10.64 -16.52
C GLN A 173 -2.54 -11.43 -16.40
N ARG A 174 -2.55 -12.55 -15.68
CA ARG A 174 -3.75 -13.38 -15.46
C ARG A 174 -4.60 -12.95 -14.27
N ILE A 175 -4.07 -12.13 -13.35
CA ILE A 175 -4.83 -11.67 -12.17
C ILE A 175 -6.13 -10.94 -12.56
N PRO A 176 -6.15 -10.06 -13.58
CA PRO A 176 -7.38 -9.45 -14.09
C PRO A 176 -8.49 -10.45 -14.45
N GLU A 177 -8.14 -11.65 -14.93
CA GLU A 177 -9.11 -12.66 -15.37
C GLU A 177 -9.93 -13.26 -14.20
N LEU A 178 -9.46 -13.06 -12.97
CA LEU A 178 -10.10 -13.56 -11.73
C LEU A 178 -11.35 -12.77 -11.31
N VAL A 179 -11.74 -11.75 -12.09
CA VAL A 179 -12.96 -10.96 -11.88
C VAL A 179 -14.25 -11.75 -12.17
N ARG A 180 -14.14 -12.91 -12.83
CA ARG A 180 -15.27 -13.85 -12.98
C ARG A 180 -15.69 -14.32 -11.58
N HIS A 181 -16.98 -14.59 -11.35
CA HIS A 181 -17.62 -15.01 -10.08
C HIS A 181 -18.16 -13.90 -9.17
N SER A 182 -18.75 -14.30 -8.04
CA SER A 182 -19.35 -13.39 -7.06
C SER A 182 -18.32 -12.35 -6.56
N PRO A 183 -18.74 -11.10 -6.29
CA PRO A 183 -17.80 -10.01 -5.99
C PRO A 183 -16.82 -10.31 -4.84
N VAL A 184 -17.31 -10.99 -3.78
CA VAL A 184 -16.50 -11.38 -2.63
C VAL A 184 -15.49 -12.48 -2.98
N ALA A 185 -15.88 -13.46 -3.80
CA ALA A 185 -14.98 -14.53 -4.22
C ALA A 185 -13.89 -13.99 -5.14
N ALA A 186 -14.26 -13.14 -6.10
CA ALA A 186 -13.32 -12.46 -6.99
C ALA A 186 -12.32 -11.60 -6.19
N ALA A 187 -12.80 -10.81 -5.22
CA ALA A 187 -11.96 -9.99 -4.34
C ALA A 187 -10.92 -10.84 -3.56
N ARG A 188 -11.36 -11.95 -2.95
CA ARG A 188 -10.46 -12.87 -2.23
C ARG A 188 -9.40 -13.47 -3.16
N ARG A 189 -9.79 -13.89 -4.37
CA ARG A 189 -8.87 -14.46 -5.36
C ARG A 189 -7.86 -13.45 -5.86
N ILE A 190 -8.28 -12.22 -6.12
CA ILE A 190 -7.40 -11.11 -6.51
C ILE A 190 -6.38 -10.85 -5.40
N CYS A 191 -6.81 -10.70 -4.14
CA CYS A 191 -5.90 -10.50 -3.02
C CYS A 191 -4.93 -11.68 -2.84
N PHE A 192 -5.43 -12.91 -2.96
CA PHE A 192 -4.58 -14.09 -2.87
C PHE A 192 -3.55 -14.13 -4.01
N ALA A 193 -3.96 -13.87 -5.25
CA ALA A 193 -3.06 -13.83 -6.39
C ALA A 193 -2.04 -12.68 -6.28
N ALA A 194 -2.45 -11.49 -5.81
CA ALA A 194 -1.55 -10.38 -5.52
C ALA A 194 -0.50 -10.77 -4.46
N ALA A 195 -0.91 -11.49 -3.41
CA ALA A 195 0.00 -12.05 -2.40
C ALA A 195 1.00 -13.06 -2.98
N LEU A 196 0.53 -13.98 -3.82
CA LEU A 196 1.41 -14.93 -4.52
C LEU A 196 2.39 -14.22 -5.45
N TYR A 197 1.94 -13.19 -6.17
CA TYR A 197 2.82 -12.37 -6.99
C TYR A 197 3.85 -11.62 -6.15
N ALA A 198 3.45 -11.10 -4.98
CA ALA A 198 4.37 -10.48 -4.04
C ALA A 198 5.44 -11.48 -3.53
N ASP A 199 5.08 -12.74 -3.30
CA ASP A 199 6.04 -13.81 -2.98
C ASP A 199 7.04 -14.06 -4.12
N ILE A 200 6.58 -14.04 -5.38
CA ILE A 200 7.45 -14.13 -6.55
C ILE A 200 8.40 -12.92 -6.61
N GLN A 201 7.88 -11.71 -6.41
CA GLN A 201 8.69 -10.48 -6.44
C GLN A 201 9.74 -10.44 -5.32
N GLU A 202 9.38 -10.90 -4.12
CA GLU A 202 10.31 -10.99 -2.99
C GLU A 202 11.44 -11.98 -3.25
N ARG A 203 11.15 -13.12 -3.87
CA ARG A 203 12.17 -14.15 -4.12
C ARG A 203 13.05 -13.82 -5.32
N LEU A 204 12.46 -13.38 -6.43
CA LEU A 204 13.20 -13.08 -7.66
C LEU A 204 13.95 -11.75 -7.60
N TYR A 205 13.30 -10.71 -7.09
CA TYR A 205 13.81 -9.34 -7.16
C TYR A 205 14.18 -8.77 -5.80
N ARG A 206 14.15 -9.60 -4.74
CA ARG A 206 14.42 -9.18 -3.35
C ARG A 206 13.57 -7.99 -2.92
N GLN A 207 12.36 -7.91 -3.46
CA GLN A 207 11.43 -6.85 -3.12
C GLN A 207 10.75 -7.13 -1.78
N GLN A 208 10.57 -6.13 -0.94
CA GLN A 208 9.83 -6.31 0.31
C GLN A 208 8.37 -6.69 0.01
N TRP A 209 7.88 -7.75 0.63
CA TRP A 209 6.59 -8.37 0.28
C TRP A 209 5.40 -7.39 0.36
N MET A 210 5.27 -6.59 1.43
CA MET A 210 4.15 -5.64 1.56
C MET A 210 4.17 -4.58 0.46
N TYR A 211 5.36 -4.12 0.07
CA TYR A 211 5.54 -3.18 -1.03
C TYR A 211 5.14 -3.83 -2.36
N ALA A 212 5.61 -5.06 -2.61
CA ALA A 212 5.26 -5.79 -3.83
C ALA A 212 3.75 -6.07 -3.91
N TYR A 213 3.11 -6.39 -2.79
CA TYR A 213 1.66 -6.53 -2.69
C TYR A 213 0.95 -5.22 -3.00
N SER A 214 1.31 -4.13 -2.31
CA SER A 214 0.71 -2.81 -2.53
C SER A 214 0.88 -2.34 -3.98
N ASP A 215 2.07 -2.49 -4.55
CA ASP A 215 2.36 -2.13 -5.94
C ASP A 215 1.52 -2.97 -6.91
N SER A 216 1.41 -4.27 -6.68
CA SER A 216 0.57 -5.15 -7.49
C SER A 216 -0.91 -4.72 -7.46
N MET A 217 -1.44 -4.39 -6.28
CA MET A 217 -2.81 -3.91 -6.13
C MET A 217 -2.99 -2.57 -6.85
N LEU A 218 -2.05 -1.62 -6.71
CA LEU A 218 -2.09 -0.34 -7.41
C LEU A 218 -2.09 -0.51 -8.93
N ARG A 219 -1.25 -1.41 -9.46
CA ARG A 219 -1.20 -1.72 -10.90
C ARG A 219 -2.49 -2.35 -11.41
N LEU A 220 -3.22 -3.06 -10.55
CA LEU A 220 -4.53 -3.64 -10.87
C LEU A 220 -5.69 -2.63 -10.75
N TYR A 221 -5.48 -1.47 -10.12
CA TYR A 221 -6.57 -0.55 -9.77
C TYR A 221 -7.37 -0.10 -10.99
N ASP A 222 -6.70 0.27 -12.08
CA ASP A 222 -7.37 0.73 -13.31
C ASP A 222 -8.23 -0.35 -13.99
N TYR A 223 -7.86 -1.61 -13.80
CA TYR A 223 -8.67 -2.73 -14.26
C TYR A 223 -9.85 -2.97 -13.31
N ILE A 224 -9.59 -3.06 -12.01
CA ILE A 224 -10.59 -3.42 -11.00
C ILE A 224 -11.66 -2.33 -10.83
N ARG A 225 -11.33 -1.05 -11.01
CA ARG A 225 -12.31 0.04 -10.91
C ARG A 225 -13.46 -0.05 -11.92
N LYS A 226 -13.29 -0.83 -13.00
CA LYS A 226 -14.36 -1.13 -13.96
C LYS A 226 -15.46 -2.05 -13.37
N TYR A 227 -15.19 -2.66 -12.22
CA TYR A 227 -16.07 -3.58 -11.50
C TYR A 227 -16.31 -3.07 -10.07
N PRO A 228 -17.24 -2.10 -9.88
CA PRO A 228 -17.40 -1.38 -8.61
C PRO A 228 -17.74 -2.30 -7.43
N ASP A 229 -18.51 -3.37 -7.64
CA ASP A 229 -18.88 -4.31 -6.60
C ASP A 229 -17.68 -5.11 -6.06
N ILE A 230 -16.74 -5.46 -6.94
CA ILE A 230 -15.49 -6.14 -6.56
C ILE A 230 -14.58 -5.18 -5.82
N LEU A 231 -14.46 -3.94 -6.29
CA LEU A 231 -13.71 -2.90 -5.60
C LEU A 231 -14.26 -2.65 -4.18
N ALA A 232 -15.59 -2.59 -4.03
CA ALA A 232 -16.23 -2.48 -2.73
C ALA A 232 -15.93 -3.68 -1.84
N ALA A 233 -16.01 -4.91 -2.38
CA ALA A 233 -15.67 -6.12 -1.65
C ALA A 233 -14.19 -6.14 -1.20
N LEU A 234 -13.25 -5.72 -2.05
CA LEU A 234 -11.81 -5.60 -1.72
C LEU A 234 -11.57 -4.66 -0.54
N ILE A 235 -12.19 -3.48 -0.58
CA ILE A 235 -12.11 -2.49 0.51
C ILE A 235 -12.77 -3.07 1.79
N GLY A 236 -13.90 -3.78 1.64
CA GLY A 236 -14.70 -4.35 2.71
C GLY A 236 -14.02 -5.48 3.49
N MET A 237 -13.07 -6.21 2.89
CA MET A 237 -12.35 -7.33 3.53
C MET A 237 -11.53 -6.94 4.77
N HIS A 238 -11.27 -5.64 4.96
CA HIS A 238 -10.54 -5.11 6.10
C HIS A 238 -11.44 -4.78 7.31
N SER A 239 -12.76 -4.94 7.16
CA SER A 239 -13.75 -4.57 8.18
C SER A 239 -14.21 -5.73 9.06
N SER A 240 -13.61 -6.91 8.96
CA SER A 240 -14.04 -8.10 9.72
C SER A 240 -13.48 -8.12 11.14
N SER A 241 -13.98 -7.22 11.98
CA SER A 241 -14.34 -7.52 13.36
C SER A 241 -15.71 -6.92 13.58
N THR A 242 -16.66 -7.75 14.02
CA THR A 242 -18.08 -7.48 14.30
C THR A 242 -19.05 -7.47 13.09
N LEU A 243 -19.77 -8.58 12.91
CA LEU A 243 -21.24 -8.68 12.89
C LEU A 243 -21.69 -9.98 12.23
N HIS A 244 -21.71 -11.05 13.02
CA HIS A 244 -22.83 -11.99 13.12
C HIS A 244 -22.62 -12.78 14.43
N PRO A 245 -23.46 -12.61 15.47
CA PRO A 245 -23.54 -13.63 16.51
C PRO A 245 -24.08 -14.93 15.89
N PRO A 246 -23.70 -16.10 16.41
CA PRO A 246 -24.35 -17.34 16.00
C PRO A 246 -25.84 -17.21 16.32
N ALA A 247 -26.69 -17.53 15.34
CA ALA A 247 -28.10 -17.71 15.59
C ALA A 247 -28.23 -18.76 16.70
N ALA A 248 -28.77 -18.35 17.85
CA ALA A 248 -29.15 -19.27 18.89
C ALA A 248 -30.23 -20.20 18.33
N SER A 249 -29.92 -21.49 18.25
CA SER A 249 -30.93 -22.52 18.05
C SER A 249 -31.94 -22.44 19.19
N PRO A 250 -33.26 -22.38 18.92
CA PRO A 250 -34.26 -22.55 19.96
C PRO A 250 -34.34 -24.03 20.29
N HIS A 251 -33.76 -24.44 21.42
CA HIS A 251 -34.16 -25.67 22.07
C HIS A 251 -35.46 -25.37 22.84
N VAL A 252 -36.55 -25.97 22.36
CA VAL A 252 -37.67 -26.44 23.18
C VAL A 252 -37.55 -27.95 23.22
#